data_AF-A0A4U9U4A8-F1
#
_entry.id   AF-A0A4U9U4A8-F1
#
_cell.length_a   1.000
_cell.length_b   1.000
_cell.length_c   1.000
_cell.angle_alpha   90.00
_cell.angle_beta   90.00
_cell.angle_gamma   90.00
#
_symmetry.space_group_name_H-M   'P 1'
#
loop_
_entity.id
_entity.type
_entity.pdbx_description
1 polymer ?
#
loop_
_entity_poly.entity_id
_entity_poly.type
_entity_poly.pdbx_seq_one_letter_code
_entity_poly.pdbx_strand_id
1 'polypeptide(L)'
;MRRDDPLADPHHLPWRQLANRDIAVFSKGNSSRLVSALAESHRLNLTARYQVDFLETLYGLVRSQLAVAILPQLYTTHLNDEELTVIQLQQPLLSRTVALMRSAKQNHSPLIEKLFPVATARFSAQRQVNLNF
;
A
#
# COMPACT_ATOMS: atom_id res chain seq x y z
N MET A 1 -5.75 -4.16 9.01
CA MET A 1 -6.60 -3.91 10.20
C MET A 1 -6.75 -5.21 10.98
N ARG A 2 -7.16 -5.18 12.26
CA ARG A 2 -7.52 -6.39 12.99
C ARG A 2 -8.87 -6.92 12.51
N ARG A 3 -9.06 -8.25 12.47
CA ARG A 3 -10.26 -8.90 11.90
C ARG A 3 -11.56 -8.61 12.64
N ASP A 4 -11.49 -8.32 13.93
CA ASP A 4 -12.66 -8.02 14.75
C ASP A 4 -12.90 -6.52 14.93
N ASP A 5 -12.14 -5.68 14.21
CA ASP A 5 -12.46 -4.25 14.13
C ASP A 5 -13.82 -4.08 13.43
N PRO A 6 -14.73 -3.20 13.92
CA PRO A 6 -16.04 -3.00 13.30
C PRO A 6 -16.01 -2.62 11.82
N LEU A 7 -14.90 -2.04 11.35
CA LEU A 7 -14.72 -1.68 9.94
C LEU A 7 -14.18 -2.85 9.09
N ALA A 8 -14.05 -4.06 9.65
CA ALA A 8 -13.33 -5.21 9.06
C ALA A 8 -14.13 -6.02 8.06
N ASP A 9 -15.44 -5.89 8.11
CA ASP A 9 -16.41 -6.63 7.32
C ASP A 9 -16.55 -6.17 5.85
N PRO A 10 -16.59 -4.85 5.53
CA PRO A 10 -16.76 -4.42 4.15
C PRO A 10 -15.53 -4.74 3.29
N HIS A 11 -15.76 -5.20 2.05
CA HIS A 11 -14.70 -5.42 1.06
C HIS A 11 -13.98 -4.12 0.65
N HIS A 12 -14.68 -2.99 0.79
CA HIS A 12 -14.19 -1.67 0.43
C HIS A 12 -14.52 -0.66 1.55
N LEU A 13 -13.52 0.10 1.96
CA LEU A 13 -13.64 1.06 3.05
C LEU A 13 -13.49 2.50 2.53
N PRO A 14 -14.53 3.35 2.63
CA PRO A 14 -14.41 4.77 2.32
C PRO A 14 -13.41 5.45 3.28
N TRP A 15 -12.49 6.25 2.77
CA TRP A 15 -11.49 6.93 3.62
C TRP A 15 -12.10 7.75 4.76
N ARG A 16 -13.29 8.33 4.55
CA ARG A 16 -14.01 9.11 5.58
C ARG A 16 -14.34 8.29 6.83
N GLN A 17 -14.48 6.97 6.73
CA GLN A 17 -14.72 6.10 7.88
C GLN A 17 -13.50 5.94 8.79
N LEU A 18 -12.30 6.30 8.29
CA LEU A 18 -11.08 6.38 9.09
C LEU A 18 -10.95 7.71 9.85
N ALA A 19 -11.93 8.60 9.75
CA ALA A 19 -11.90 9.84 10.51
C ALA A 19 -11.77 9.55 12.02
N ASN A 20 -10.86 10.25 12.68
CA ASN A 20 -10.56 10.10 14.11
C ASN A 20 -9.95 8.74 14.50
N ARG A 21 -9.50 7.92 13.55
CA ARG A 21 -8.68 6.74 13.85
C ARG A 21 -7.21 7.13 13.87
N ASP A 22 -6.47 6.52 14.79
CA ASP A 22 -5.01 6.56 14.75
C ASP A 22 -4.52 5.68 13.60
N ILE A 23 -3.71 6.28 12.73
CA ILE A 23 -3.21 5.65 11.52
C ILE A 23 -1.70 5.43 11.62
N ALA A 24 -1.28 4.22 11.25
CA ALA A 24 0.10 3.86 11.00
C ALA A 24 0.41 3.89 9.50
N VAL A 25 1.50 4.57 9.12
CA VAL A 25 2.03 4.62 7.76
C VAL A 25 3.53 4.38 7.76
N PHE A 26 4.10 4.06 6.59
CA PHE A 26 5.54 4.02 6.42
C PHE A 26 6.18 5.42 6.45
N SER A 27 7.25 5.57 7.22
CA SER A 27 8.09 6.78 7.27
C SER A 27 8.83 7.03 5.96
N LYS A 28 9.29 5.95 5.31
CA LYS A 28 10.09 5.97 4.08
C LYS A 28 9.26 5.74 2.84
N GLY A 29 9.79 6.22 1.71
CA GLY A 29 9.14 6.13 0.41
C GLY A 29 8.07 7.19 0.21
N ASN A 30 7.11 6.91 -0.67
CA ASN A 30 6.07 7.88 -1.06
C ASN A 30 4.71 7.63 -0.39
N SER A 31 4.57 6.56 0.41
CA SER A 31 3.27 6.15 0.95
C SER A 31 2.65 7.20 1.86
N SER A 32 3.39 7.67 2.88
CA SER A 32 2.94 8.72 3.80
C SER A 32 2.56 10.00 3.05
N ARG A 33 3.43 10.46 2.13
CA ARG A 33 3.19 11.66 1.31
C ARG A 33 1.93 11.55 0.47
N LEU A 34 1.68 10.41 -0.17
CA LEU A 34 0.48 10.19 -1.00
C LEU A 34 -0.79 10.15 -0.14
N VAL A 35 -0.74 9.50 1.02
CA VAL A 35 -1.86 9.49 1.97
C VAL A 35 -2.17 10.91 2.45
N SER A 36 -1.15 11.68 2.84
CA SER A 36 -1.33 13.07 3.27
C SER A 36 -1.90 13.97 2.16
N ALA A 37 -1.39 13.85 0.94
CA ALA A 37 -1.89 14.64 -0.20
C ALA A 37 -3.35 14.30 -0.56
N LEU A 38 -3.72 13.02 -0.47
CA LEU A 38 -5.12 12.59 -0.65
C LEU A 38 -6.01 13.13 0.47
N ALA A 39 -5.54 13.07 1.71
CA ALA A 39 -6.28 13.60 2.85
C ALA A 39 -6.55 15.10 2.70
N GLU A 40 -5.52 15.86 2.32
CA GLU A 40 -5.61 17.30 2.08
C GLU A 40 -6.58 17.64 0.95
N SER A 41 -6.40 17.03 -0.24
CA SER A 41 -7.24 17.31 -1.41
C SER A 41 -8.72 16.97 -1.21
N HIS A 42 -9.02 15.96 -0.40
CA HIS A 42 -10.40 15.54 -0.10
C HIS A 42 -10.94 16.07 1.24
N ARG A 43 -10.16 16.91 1.95
CA ARG A 43 -10.49 17.46 3.28
C ARG A 43 -10.88 16.37 4.28
N LEU A 44 -10.10 15.29 4.31
CA LEU A 44 -10.29 14.17 5.22
C LEU A 44 -9.51 14.42 6.51
N ASN A 45 -10.15 14.18 7.65
CA ASN A 45 -9.50 14.26 8.95
C ASN A 45 -8.79 12.94 9.28
N LEU A 46 -7.62 12.71 8.69
CA LEU A 46 -6.80 11.53 8.92
C LEU A 46 -5.63 11.87 9.86
N THR A 47 -5.43 11.08 10.91
CA THR A 47 -4.34 11.29 11.87
C THR A 47 -3.28 10.20 11.74
N ALA A 48 -2.22 10.48 10.98
CA ALA A 48 -1.05 9.60 10.88
C ALA A 48 -0.19 9.68 12.16
N ARG A 49 -0.70 9.12 13.27
CA ARG A 49 -0.04 9.14 14.59
C ARG A 49 1.28 8.37 14.59
N TYR A 50 1.35 7.28 13.82
CA TYR A 50 2.51 6.40 13.81
C TYR A 50 3.18 6.40 12.44
N GLN A 51 4.47 6.70 12.42
CA GLN A 51 5.32 6.52 11.24
C GLN A 51 6.38 5.49 11.57
N VAL A 52 6.43 4.43 10.77
CA VAL A 52 7.29 3.27 11.04
C VAL A 52 8.13 2.90 9.83
N ASP A 53 9.29 2.31 10.08
CA ASP A 53 10.24 1.92 9.02
C ASP A 53 9.96 0.52 8.48
N PHE A 54 9.40 -0.37 9.31
CA PHE A 54 9.32 -1.81 9.06
C PHE A 54 7.88 -2.33 9.10
N LEU A 55 7.60 -3.33 8.26
CA LEU A 55 6.28 -3.91 8.10
C LEU A 55 5.85 -4.66 9.38
N GLU A 56 6.80 -5.29 10.05
CA GLU A 56 6.60 -6.05 11.29
C GLU A 56 6.11 -5.14 12.42
N THR A 57 6.70 -3.95 12.55
CA THR A 57 6.26 -2.94 13.51
C THR A 57 4.87 -2.44 13.18
N LEU A 58 4.60 -2.20 11.89
CA LEU A 58 3.28 -1.78 11.41
C LEU A 58 2.22 -2.84 11.76
N TYR A 59 2.49 -4.12 11.55
CA TYR A 59 1.59 -5.21 11.96
C TYR A 59 1.44 -5.31 13.48
N GLY A 60 2.51 -5.13 14.26
CA GLY A 60 2.44 -5.11 15.72
C GLY A 60 1.52 -4.02 16.28
N LEU A 61 1.49 -2.83 15.65
CA LEU A 61 0.57 -1.75 16.02
C LEU A 61 -0.89 -2.10 15.73
N VAL A 62 -1.15 -2.80 14.63
CA VAL A 62 -2.51 -3.21 14.26
C VAL A 62 -3.02 -4.35 15.15
N ARG A 63 -2.18 -5.35 15.44
CA ARG A 63 -2.55 -6.46 16.34
C ARG A 63 -2.88 -5.97 17.75
N SER A 64 -2.10 -5.00 18.24
CA SER A 64 -2.35 -4.36 19.56
C SER A 64 -3.50 -3.35 19.56
N GLN A 65 -4.20 -3.17 18.43
CA GLN A 65 -5.33 -2.24 18.27
C GLN A 65 -4.98 -0.77 18.52
N LEU A 66 -3.69 -0.42 18.51
CA LEU A 66 -3.24 0.97 18.69
C LEU A 66 -3.48 1.82 17.44
N ALA A 67 -3.54 1.20 16.26
CA ALA A 67 -3.77 1.90 15.01
C ALA A 67 -4.37 1.00 13.93
N VAL A 68 -5.03 1.61 12.95
CA VAL A 68 -5.19 0.99 11.63
C VAL A 68 -3.98 1.33 10.77
N ALA A 69 -3.63 0.46 9.82
CA ALA A 69 -2.49 0.74 8.95
C ALA A 69 -2.91 0.96 7.50
N ILE A 70 -2.25 1.91 6.85
CA ILE A 70 -2.40 2.19 5.42
C ILE A 70 -1.07 1.89 4.74
N LEU A 71 -1.10 0.94 3.81
CA LEU A 71 0.09 0.45 3.11
C LEU A 71 -0.21 0.16 1.62
N PRO A 72 0.80 0.19 0.74
CA PRO A 72 0.64 -0.30 -0.62
C PRO A 72 0.24 -1.78 -0.64
N GLN A 73 -0.71 -2.15 -1.50
CA GLN A 73 -1.18 -3.54 -1.65
C GLN A 73 -0.05 -4.54 -1.92
N LEU A 74 1.02 -4.14 -2.62
CA LEU A 74 2.15 -5.02 -2.89
C LEU A 74 2.79 -5.61 -1.62
N TYR A 75 2.65 -4.93 -0.48
CA TYR A 75 3.23 -5.36 0.79
C TYR A 75 2.37 -6.41 1.50
N THR A 76 1.16 -6.70 1.01
CA THR A 76 0.24 -7.70 1.57
C THR A 76 0.34 -9.06 0.89
N THR A 77 1.17 -9.20 -0.15
CA THR A 77 1.29 -10.44 -0.97
C THR A 77 1.56 -11.69 -0.13
N HIS A 78 2.29 -11.55 0.97
CA HIS A 78 2.65 -12.65 1.88
C HIS A 78 2.04 -12.47 3.26
N LEU A 79 0.98 -11.68 3.39
CA LEU A 79 0.27 -11.58 4.65
C LEU A 79 -0.46 -12.90 4.91
N ASN A 80 0.09 -13.71 5.82
CA ASN A 80 -0.55 -14.89 6.37
C ASN A 80 -0.68 -14.69 7.89
N ASP A 81 -1.80 -14.09 8.29
CA ASP A 81 -2.05 -13.67 9.65
C ASP A 81 -3.51 -13.90 10.02
N GLU A 82 -3.74 -14.63 11.11
CA GLU A 82 -5.08 -14.98 11.59
C GLU A 82 -5.79 -13.80 12.25
N GLU A 83 -5.06 -12.83 12.80
CA GLU A 83 -5.64 -11.66 13.47
C GLU A 83 -5.84 -10.48 12.53
N LEU A 84 -5.13 -10.44 11.41
CA LEU A 84 -5.13 -9.29 10.50
C LEU A 84 -5.92 -9.55 9.21
N THR A 85 -6.58 -8.49 8.73
CA THR A 85 -7.23 -8.45 7.41
C THR A 85 -6.81 -7.20 6.63
N VAL A 86 -6.91 -7.29 5.31
CA VAL A 86 -6.62 -6.21 4.36
C VAL A 86 -7.92 -5.80 3.69
N ILE A 87 -8.19 -4.50 3.70
CA ILE A 87 -9.40 -3.92 3.13
C ILE A 87 -8.98 -2.82 2.17
N GLN A 88 -9.62 -2.79 1.02
CA GLN A 88 -9.30 -1.82 -0.01
C GLN A 88 -9.89 -0.46 0.34
N LEU A 89 -9.05 0.58 0.42
CA LEU A 89 -9.51 1.95 0.61
C LEU A 89 -10.05 2.52 -0.70
N GLN A 90 -11.24 3.10 -0.64
CA GLN A 90 -11.93 3.67 -1.80
C GLN A 90 -12.55 5.02 -1.51
N GLN A 91 -13.06 5.67 -2.57
CA GLN A 91 -13.78 6.93 -2.50
C GLN A 91 -12.97 8.04 -1.78
N PRO A 92 -11.81 8.44 -2.35
CA PRO A 92 -11.30 8.11 -3.70
C PRO A 92 -10.41 6.86 -3.75
N LEU A 93 -10.25 6.29 -4.96
CA LEU A 93 -9.23 5.27 -5.20
C LEU A 93 -7.84 5.91 -5.24
N LEU A 94 -6.91 5.42 -4.40
CA LEU A 94 -5.50 5.82 -4.44
C LEU A 94 -4.67 4.75 -5.18
N SER A 95 -4.37 5.00 -6.45
CA SER A 95 -3.52 4.12 -7.25
C SER A 95 -2.14 4.71 -7.49
N ARG A 96 -1.11 3.85 -7.56
CA ARG A 96 0.24 4.21 -8.02
C ARG A 96 0.76 3.20 -9.03
N THR A 97 1.51 3.68 -10.02
CA THR A 97 2.20 2.81 -10.98
C THR A 97 3.59 2.47 -10.45
N VAL A 98 3.93 1.18 -10.48
CA VAL A 98 5.31 0.72 -10.35
C VAL A 98 5.83 0.48 -11.76
N ALA A 99 6.98 1.07 -12.08
CA ALA A 99 7.58 0.99 -13.41
C ALA A 99 9.03 0.51 -13.33
N LEU A 100 9.42 -0.31 -14.29
CA LEU A 100 10.81 -0.65 -14.53
C LEU A 100 11.38 0.40 -15.51
N MET A 101 12.47 1.05 -15.13
CA MET A 101 13.09 2.11 -15.92
C MET A 101 14.54 1.76 -16.22
N ARG A 102 15.01 2.09 -17.42
CA ARG A 102 16.42 2.07 -17.81
C ARG A 102 16.79 3.36 -18.52
N SER A 103 18.03 3.81 -18.36
CA SER A 103 18.53 4.94 -19.14
C SER A 103 18.69 4.54 -20.60
N ALA A 104 18.14 5.35 -21.51
CA ALA A 104 18.34 5.16 -22.95
C ALA A 104 19.74 5.57 -23.43
N LYS A 105 20.49 6.32 -22.61
CA LYS A 105 21.79 6.93 -22.98
C LYS A 105 23.00 6.16 -22.46
N GLN A 106 22.81 5.11 -21.66
CA GLN A 106 23.90 4.31 -21.11
C GLN A 106 24.05 3.01 -21.90
N ASN A 107 25.29 2.60 -22.14
CA ASN A 107 25.59 1.26 -22.60
C ASN A 107 25.40 0.29 -21.44
N HIS A 108 24.39 -0.58 -21.56
CA HIS A 108 24.15 -1.64 -20.59
C HIS A 108 24.94 -2.89 -20.94
N SER A 109 25.20 -3.74 -19.95
CA SER A 109 25.82 -5.03 -20.24
C SER A 109 24.88 -5.90 -21.10
N PRO A 110 25.42 -6.83 -21.91
CA PRO A 110 24.59 -7.73 -22.71
C PRO A 110 23.58 -8.55 -21.88
N LEU A 111 23.87 -8.80 -20.59
CA LEU A 111 22.96 -9.47 -19.67
C LEU A 111 21.73 -8.61 -19.34
N ILE A 112 21.90 -7.31 -19.14
CA ILE A 112 20.79 -6.38 -18.87
C ILE A 112 19.92 -6.23 -20.12
N GLU A 113 20.51 -6.14 -21.31
CA GLU A 113 19.76 -6.08 -22.57
C GLU A 113 18.90 -7.34 -22.80
N LYS A 114 19.40 -8.52 -22.42
CA LYS A 114 18.63 -9.77 -22.47
C LYS A 114 17.57 -9.86 -21.38
N LEU A 115 17.87 -9.38 -20.17
CA LEU A 115 16.96 -9.45 -19.02
C LEU A 115 15.80 -8.45 -19.11
N PHE A 116 16.06 -7.23 -19.60
CA PHE A 116 15.11 -6.12 -19.51
C PHE A 116 13.75 -6.41 -20.17
N PRO A 117 13.66 -7.01 -21.38
CA PRO A 117 12.39 -7.41 -21.97
C PRO A 117 11.65 -8.45 -21.12
N VAL A 118 12.36 -9.44 -20.57
CA VAL A 118 11.78 -10.50 -19.73
C VAL A 118 11.23 -9.93 -18.43
N ALA A 119 11.98 -9.05 -17.77
CA ALA A 119 11.55 -8.38 -16.55
C ALA A 119 10.33 -7.48 -16.80
N THR A 120 10.32 -6.75 -17.92
CA THR A 120 9.20 -5.87 -18.31
C THR A 120 7.94 -6.66 -18.62
N ALA A 121 8.05 -7.78 -19.34
CA ALA A 121 6.91 -8.66 -19.65
C ALA A 121 6.29 -9.24 -18.36
N ARG A 122 7.12 -9.70 -17.42
CA ARG A 122 6.66 -10.20 -16.11
C ARG A 122 5.99 -9.11 -15.27
N PHE A 123 6.59 -7.91 -15.22
CA PHE A 123 5.99 -6.75 -14.53
C PHE A 123 4.61 -6.40 -15.10
N SER A 124 4.44 -6.49 -16.42
CA SER A 124 3.18 -6.18 -17.09
C SER A 124 2.10 -7.25 -16.83
N ALA A 125 2.48 -8.53 -16.78
CA ALA A 125 1.57 -9.63 -16.50
C ALA A 125 1.02 -9.61 -15.05
N GLN A 126 1.85 -9.23 -14.07
CA GLN A 126 1.42 -9.09 -12.68
C GLN A 126 0.42 -7.93 -12.46
N ARG A 127 0.30 -7.00 -13.42
CA ARG A 127 -0.71 -5.94 -13.41
C ARG A 127 -2.14 -6.47 -13.63
N GLN A 128 -2.30 -7.61 -14.32
CA GLN A 128 -3.62 -8.20 -14.60
C GLN A 128 -4.14 -9.10 -13.48
N VAL A 129 -3.27 -9.73 -12.70
CA VAL A 129 -3.67 -10.66 -11.62
C VAL A 129 -4.29 -9.93 -10.42
N ASN A 130 -3.99 -8.63 -10.24
CA ASN A 130 -4.50 -7.80 -9.13
C ASN A 130 -5.80 -7.03 -9.47
N LEU A 131 -6.49 -7.35 -10.57
CA LEU A 131 -7.73 -6.69 -11.02
C LEU A 131 -8.99 -7.56 -10.93
N ASN A 132 -8.92 -8.71 -10.25
CA ASN A 132 -10.13 -9.47 -9.97
C ASN A 132 -10.79 -8.86 -8.72
N PHE A 133 -11.75 -7.98 -9.00
CA PHE A 133 -12.66 -7.34 -8.05
C PHE A 133 -13.42 -8.36 -7.20
#